data_AF-A0A2J4RIZ5-F1
#
_entry.id   AF-A0A2J4RIZ5-F1
#
_cell.length_a   1.000
_cell.length_b   1.000
_cell.length_c   1.000
_cell.angle_alpha   90.00
_cell.angle_beta   90.00
_cell.angle_gamma   90.00
#
_symmetry.space_group_name_H-M   'P 1'
#
loop_
_entity.id
_entity.type
_entity.pdbx_description
1 polymer ?
#
loop_
_entity_poly.entity_id
_entity_poly.type
_entity_poly.pdbx_seq_one_letter_code
_entity_poly.pdbx_strand_id
1 'polypeptide(L)' 'ISFALCGFANLSSIAILIGGLGGMAPNRRQEIAQLGMRAVAAGTLSNLMSATIAGVFLAL' A
#
# COMPACT_ATOMS: atom_id res chain seq x y z
N ILE A 1 0.58 16.92 3.39
CA ILE A 1 -0.46 16.04 3.96
C ILE A 1 -1.20 15.28 2.86
N SER A 2 -1.74 15.97 1.84
CA SER A 2 -2.49 15.34 0.74
C SER A 2 -1.77 14.16 0.08
N PHE A 3 -0.48 14.31 -0.28
CA PHE A 3 0.32 13.24 -0.88
C PHE A 3 0.60 12.05 0.05
N ALA A 4 0.72 12.28 1.36
CA ALA A 4 0.96 11.21 2.34
C ALA A 4 -0.28 10.34 2.57
N LEU A 5 -1.47 10.93 2.42
CA LEU A 5 -2.77 10.25 2.56
C LEU A 5 -3.30 9.68 1.24
N CYS A 6 -2.65 9.97 0.11
CA CYS A 6 -3.11 9.56 -1.21
C CYS A 6 -2.73 8.10 -1.53
N GLY A 7 -3.24 7.16 -0.73
CA GLY A 7 -3.11 5.74 -1.06
C GLY A 7 -3.79 4.81 -0.04
N PHE A 8 -4.22 3.65 -0.51
CA PHE A 8 -4.90 2.63 0.27
C PHE A 8 -3.92 1.72 1.04
N ALA A 9 -2.82 2.27 1.57
CA ALA A 9 -1.86 1.50 2.36
C ALA A 9 -2.36 1.33 3.80
N ASN A 10 -3.27 0.38 4.02
CA ASN A 10 -3.85 0.08 5.33
C ASN A 10 -4.10 -1.43 5.50
N LEU A 11 -4.34 -1.87 6.74
CA LEU A 11 -4.57 -3.29 7.06
C LEU A 11 -5.84 -3.87 6.41
N SER A 12 -6.90 -3.07 6.26
CA SER A 12 -8.13 -3.48 5.57
C SER A 12 -7.90 -3.78 4.09
N SER A 13 -7.01 -3.01 3.43
CA SER A 13 -6.62 -3.25 2.03
C SER A 13 -5.92 -4.59 1.81
N ILE A 14 -5.32 -5.18 2.85
CA ILE A 14 -4.79 -6.56 2.77
C ILE A 14 -5.95 -7.54 2.56
N ALA A 15 -7.05 -7.40 3.31
CA ALA A 15 -8.22 -8.25 3.15
C ALA A 15 -8.86 -8.08 1.77
N ILE A 16 -8.87 -6.86 1.23
CA ILE A 16 -9.31 -6.58 -0.14
C ILE A 16 -8.42 -7.30 -1.17
N LEU A 17 -7.09 -7.27 -1.00
CA LEU A 17 -6.16 -7.98 -1.88
C LEU A 17 -6.30 -9.50 -1.77
N ILE A 18 -6.47 -10.06 -0.57
CA ILE A 18 -6.70 -11.50 -0.38
C ILE A 18 -8.05 -11.93 -0.98
N GLY A 19 -9.08 -11.09 -0.86
CA GLY A 19 -10.40 -11.33 -1.42
C GLY A 19 -10.41 -11.27 -2.94
N GLY A 20 -9.93 -10.16 -3.52
CA GLY A 20 -9.89 -9.92 -4.96
C GLY A 20 -8.79 -10.70 -5.67
N LEU A 21 -7.52 -10.40 -5.38
CA LEU A 21 -6.37 -11.04 -6.01
C LEU A 21 -6.30 -12.53 -5.67
N GLY A 22 -6.59 -12.88 -4.41
CA GLY A 22 -6.67 -14.27 -3.99
C GLY A 22 -7.90 -15.01 -4.50
N GLY A 23 -8.97 -14.31 -4.92
CA GLY A 23 -10.08 -14.91 -5.67
C GLY A 23 -9.68 -15.26 -7.11
N MET A 24 -8.86 -14.43 -7.75
CA MET A 24 -8.33 -14.66 -9.09
C MET A 24 -7.23 -15.75 -9.12
N ALA A 25 -6.43 -15.84 -8.04
CA ALA A 25 -5.37 -16.82 -7.89
C ALA A 25 -5.49 -17.56 -6.53
N PRO A 26 -6.42 -18.51 -6.39
CA PRO A 26 -6.71 -19.18 -5.11
C PRO A 26 -5.51 -19.94 -4.55
N ASN A 27 -4.68 -20.53 -5.41
CA ASN A 27 -3.46 -21.24 -5.02
C ASN A 27 -2.38 -20.31 -4.41
N ARG A 28 -2.49 -18.98 -4.62
CA ARG A 28 -1.52 -17.99 -4.11
C ARG A 28 -2.05 -17.17 -2.94
N ARG A 29 -3.26 -17.45 -2.43
CA ARG A 29 -3.85 -16.72 -1.29
C ARG A 29 -2.92 -16.65 -0.07
N GLN A 30 -2.25 -17.75 0.23
CA GLN A 30 -1.36 -17.85 1.39
C GLN A 30 -0.11 -16.96 1.22
N GLU A 31 0.45 -16.91 0.00
CA GLU A 31 1.55 -16.02 -0.35
C GLU A 31 1.12 -14.54 -0.27
N ILE A 32 -0.07 -14.22 -0.81
CA ILE A 32 -0.64 -12.86 -0.74
C ILE A 32 -0.85 -12.41 0.71
N ALA A 33 -1.34 -13.31 1.57
CA ALA A 33 -1.53 -13.02 2.99
C ALA A 33 -0.20 -12.78 3.73
N GLN A 34 0.82 -13.61 3.46
CA GLN A 34 2.15 -13.44 4.04
C GLN A 34 2.84 -12.14 3.59
N LEU A 35 2.67 -11.76 2.32
CA LEU A 35 3.23 -10.53 1.78
C LEU A 35 2.40 -9.29 2.14
N GLY A 36 1.16 -9.44 2.60
CA GLY A 36 0.24 -8.33 2.86
C GLY A 36 0.79 -7.26 3.81
N MET A 37 1.41 -7.67 4.93
CA MET A 37 2.02 -6.72 5.88
C MET A 37 3.19 -5.95 5.26
N ARG A 38 4.01 -6.62 4.45
CA ARG A 38 5.12 -6.00 3.71
C ARG A 38 4.59 -5.05 2.64
N ALA A 39 3.50 -5.42 1.97
CA ALA A 39 2.85 -4.59 0.96
C ALA A 39 2.28 -3.29 1.57
N VAL A 40 1.67 -3.35 2.75
CA VAL A 40 1.20 -2.14 3.46
C VAL A 40 2.37 -1.24 3.83
N ALA A 41 3.44 -1.79 4.43
CA ALA A 41 4.62 -1.00 4.77
C ALA A 41 5.25 -0.33 3.53
N ALA A 42 5.38 -1.09 2.42
CA ALA A 42 5.88 -0.55 1.16
C ALA A 42 4.97 0.55 0.59
N GLY A 43 3.65 0.36 0.66
CA GLY A 43 2.66 1.37 0.23
C GLY A 43 2.74 2.64 1.07
N THR A 44 2.86 2.53 2.39
CA THR A 44 3.00 3.68 3.29
C THR A 44 4.29 4.44 3.00
N LEU A 45 5.42 3.74 2.79
CA LEU A 45 6.68 4.37 2.43
C LEU A 45 6.61 5.09 1.08
N SER A 46 5.91 4.51 0.09
CA SER A 46 5.69 5.15 -1.22
C SER A 46 4.92 6.47 -1.10
N ASN A 47 3.85 6.48 -0.29
CA ASN A 47 3.07 7.69 -0.04
C ASN A 47 3.89 8.75 0.69
N LEU A 48 4.69 8.35 1.69
CA LEU A 48 5.57 9.26 2.43
C LEU A 48 6.65 9.84 1.51
N MET A 49 7.28 9.04 0.66
CA MET A 49 8.27 9.51 -0.30
C MET A 49 7.67 10.52 -1.27
N SER A 50 6.46 10.25 -1.79
CA SER A 50 5.74 11.20 -2.64
C SER A 50 5.43 12.51 -1.91
N ALA A 51 5.07 12.43 -0.62
CA ALA A 51 4.85 13.60 0.21
C ALA A 51 6.13 14.39 0.51
N THR A 52 7.26 13.71 0.70
CA THR A 52 8.58 14.34 0.86
C THR A 52 8.97 15.08 -0.42
N ILE A 53 8.83 14.44 -1.58
CA ILE A 53 9.12 15.07 -2.88
C ILE A 53 8.26 16.32 -3.06
N ALA A 54 6.94 16.20 -2.90
CA ALA A 54 6.04 17.34 -3.00
C ALA A 54 6.37 18.44 -1.96
N GLY A 55 6.73 18.05 -0.74
CA GLY A 55 7.14 18.98 0.32
C GLY A 55 8.42 19.74 -0.02
N VAL A 56 9.42 19.08 -0.61
CA VAL A 56 10.67 19.73 -1.07
C VAL A 56 10.36 20.75 -2.16
N PHE A 57 9.52 20.41 -3.13
CA PHE A 57 9.17 21.34 -4.22
C PHE A 57 8.23 22.47 -3.79
N LEU A 58 7.38 22.27 -2.78
CA LEU A 58 6.48 23.31 -2.25
C LEU A 58 7.16 24.22 -1.21
N ALA A 59 8.25 23.77 -0.60
CA ALA A 59 9.04 24.55 0.35
C ALA A 59 10.15 25.39 -0.31
N LEU A 60 10.44 25.12 -1.59
CA LEU A 60 11.30 25.94 -2.45
C LEU A 60 10.53 27.16 -2.99
#